data_AF-A0A0C9X6B4-F1
#
_entry.id   AF-A0A0C9X6B4-F1
#
_cell.length_a   1.000
_cell.length_b   1.000
_cell.length_c   1.000
_cell.angle_alpha   90.00
_cell.angle_beta   90.00
_cell.angle_gamma   90.00
#
_symmetry.space_group_name_H-M   'P 1'
#
loop_
_entity.id
_entity.type
_entity.pdbx_description
1 polymer ?
#
loop_
_entity_poly.entity_id
_entity_poly.type
_entity_poly.pdbx_seq_one_letter_code
_entity_poly.pdbx_strand_id
1 'polypeptide(L)'
;MVFYLLPITQAITLKQEFKAENIIVFQSAKLDLTPSTGPGIDNTAVNLISADSDILLTISIRRTENAIVLNSKPANGNWGTEERVTLKGLFDNGLNTTITVYDHGDRFQILINYNTIHYYVKRIQKNAAAVLYAINPNQVSPFSDTLAVDTYDSFANIIPNGA
;
A
#
# COMPACT_ATOMS: atom_id res chain seq x y z
N MET A 1 10.70 12.54 -8.73
CA MET A 1 10.36 12.04 -7.37
C MET A 1 9.49 13.07 -6.68
N VAL A 2 8.42 12.67 -6.02
CA VAL A 2 7.64 13.53 -5.12
C VAL A 2 7.46 12.85 -3.77
N PHE A 3 7.73 13.59 -2.70
CA PHE A 3 7.64 13.12 -1.32
C PHE A 3 6.35 13.63 -0.64
N TYR A 4 5.76 12.78 0.19
CA TYR A 4 4.59 13.07 1.02
C TYR A 4 4.76 12.51 2.43
N LEU A 5 4.12 13.16 3.40
CA LEU A 5 3.84 12.58 4.70
C LEU A 5 2.39 12.10 4.70
N LEU A 6 2.18 10.82 5.03
CA LEU A 6 0.86 10.19 5.07
C LEU A 6 0.53 9.75 6.50
N PRO A 7 -0.14 10.60 7.30
CA PRO A 7 -0.61 10.22 8.63
C PRO A 7 -1.69 9.15 8.58
N ILE A 8 -1.76 8.33 9.64
CA ILE A 8 -2.78 7.31 9.80
C ILE A 8 -4.17 7.94 9.83
N THR A 9 -5.14 7.26 9.21
CA THR A 9 -6.52 7.71 8.97
C THR A 9 -6.67 8.88 8.00
N GLN A 10 -5.58 9.35 7.36
CA GLN A 10 -5.64 10.44 6.39
C GLN A 10 -5.40 9.95 4.95
N ALA A 11 -6.05 10.64 4.02
CA ALA A 11 -5.77 10.53 2.59
C ALA A 11 -4.98 11.76 2.13
N ILE A 12 -4.03 11.55 1.22
CA ILE A 12 -3.25 12.61 0.58
C ILE A 12 -3.48 12.53 -0.92
N THR A 13 -3.89 13.66 -1.51
CA THR A 13 -3.97 13.83 -2.96
C THR A 13 -2.57 13.88 -3.54
N LEU A 14 -2.31 13.05 -4.55
CA LEU A 14 -1.05 13.05 -5.27
C LEU A 14 -0.95 14.30 -6.16
N LYS A 15 0.26 14.81 -6.35
CA LYS A 15 0.50 15.99 -7.21
C LYS A 15 0.28 15.65 -8.68
N GLN A 16 0.51 14.39 -9.02
CA GLN A 16 0.27 13.80 -10.33
C GLN A 16 -0.37 12.44 -10.11
N GLU A 17 -1.23 12.02 -11.03
CA GLU A 17 -1.83 10.68 -10.96
C GLU A 17 -0.73 9.60 -11.03
N PHE A 18 -0.85 8.60 -10.17
CA PHE A 18 -0.07 7.38 -10.21
C PHE A 18 -0.68 6.43 -11.25
N LYS A 19 0.09 6.19 -12.31
CA LYS A 19 -0.30 5.46 -13.53
C LYS A 19 0.80 4.47 -13.94
N ALA A 20 0.59 3.78 -15.06
CA ALA A 20 1.55 2.84 -15.63
C ALA A 20 2.98 3.40 -15.65
N GLU A 21 3.94 2.52 -15.36
CA GLU A 21 5.37 2.78 -15.15
C GLU A 21 5.74 3.52 -13.86
N ASN A 22 4.78 4.05 -13.11
CA ASN A 22 5.10 4.72 -11.85
C ASN A 22 5.36 3.74 -10.71
N ILE A 23 6.18 4.19 -9.76
CA ILE A 23 6.51 3.46 -8.54
C ILE A 23 6.11 4.32 -7.35
N ILE A 24 5.48 3.71 -6.35
CA ILE A 24 5.19 4.35 -5.07
C ILE A 24 5.73 3.50 -3.93
N VAL A 25 6.43 4.14 -3.00
CA VAL A 25 7.07 3.51 -1.84
C VAL A 25 6.45 4.10 -0.59
N PHE A 26 5.82 3.27 0.23
CA PHE A 26 5.40 3.60 1.57
C PHE A 26 6.47 3.09 2.55
N GLN A 27 7.12 4.01 3.25
CA GLN A 27 8.17 3.70 4.22
C GLN A 27 7.69 4.01 5.63
N SER A 28 7.95 3.06 6.53
CA SER A 28 7.71 3.23 7.95
C SER A 28 9.00 3.25 8.75
N ALA A 29 9.05 4.12 9.76
CA ALA A 29 10.13 4.17 10.74
C ALA A 29 9.96 3.15 11.89
N LYS A 30 8.85 2.40 11.92
CA LYS A 30 8.54 1.42 12.97
C LYS A 30 7.98 0.14 12.34
N LEU A 31 8.28 -0.99 12.96
CA LEU A 31 7.59 -2.25 12.72
C LEU A 31 7.23 -2.92 14.04
N ASP A 32 5.96 -3.25 14.22
CA ASP A 32 5.44 -4.04 15.34
C ASP A 32 4.39 -5.04 14.85
N LEU A 33 4.84 -6.27 14.58
CA LEU A 33 3.98 -7.34 14.10
C LEU A 33 3.19 -8.03 15.21
N THR A 34 3.25 -7.53 16.45
CA THR A 34 2.37 -8.00 17.53
C THR A 34 0.92 -7.68 17.15
N PRO A 35 0.00 -8.66 17.12
CA PRO A 35 -1.39 -8.41 16.77
C PRO A 35 -2.02 -7.34 17.66
N SER A 36 -2.81 -6.45 17.07
CA SER A 36 -3.55 -5.47 17.85
C SER A 36 -4.66 -6.18 18.63
N THR A 37 -4.68 -6.01 19.95
CA THR A 37 -5.73 -6.54 20.81
C THR A 37 -6.98 -5.67 20.72
N GLY A 38 -8.11 -6.25 20.32
CA GLY A 38 -9.39 -5.54 20.24
C GLY A 38 -10.46 -6.36 19.51
N PRO A 39 -11.74 -5.94 19.58
CA PRO A 39 -12.81 -6.59 18.82
C PRO A 39 -12.65 -6.34 17.32
N GLY A 40 -13.09 -7.29 16.50
CA GLY A 40 -13.09 -7.19 15.04
C GLY A 40 -11.82 -7.72 14.38
N ILE A 41 -11.63 -7.35 13.10
CA ILE A 41 -10.50 -7.79 12.28
C ILE A 41 -9.32 -6.85 12.53
N ASP A 42 -8.17 -7.38 12.96
CA ASP A 42 -6.90 -6.64 12.98
C ASP A 42 -6.52 -6.24 11.56
N ASN A 43 -6.62 -4.96 11.25
CA ASN A 43 -6.50 -4.44 9.90
C ASN A 43 -5.89 -3.05 9.90
N THR A 44 -4.69 -2.96 9.33
CA THR A 44 -4.08 -1.70 8.90
C THR A 44 -3.79 -1.80 7.41
N ALA A 45 -4.15 -0.79 6.63
CA ALA A 45 -4.02 -0.84 5.18
C ALA A 45 -3.48 0.45 4.57
N VAL A 46 -2.68 0.32 3.52
CA VAL A 46 -2.44 1.40 2.55
C VAL A 46 -3.29 1.18 1.31
N ASN A 47 -3.79 2.26 0.72
CA ASN A 47 -4.73 2.19 -0.39
C ASN A 47 -4.31 3.15 -1.51
N LEU A 48 -4.47 2.71 -2.75
CA LEU A 48 -4.43 3.55 -3.94
C LEU A 48 -5.86 3.88 -4.35
N ILE A 49 -6.18 5.18 -4.45
CA ILE A 49 -7.56 5.66 -4.63
C ILE A 49 -7.65 6.48 -5.93
N SER A 50 -8.68 6.22 -6.76
CA SER A 50 -8.95 7.00 -7.98
C SER A 50 -9.55 8.39 -7.66
N ALA A 51 -9.60 9.29 -8.65
CA ALA A 51 -10.30 10.56 -8.51
C ALA A 51 -11.80 10.39 -8.14
N ASP A 52 -12.40 9.26 -8.53
CA ASP A 52 -13.80 8.92 -8.25
C ASP A 52 -13.99 8.16 -6.93
N SER A 53 -12.95 8.11 -6.07
CA SER A 53 -12.96 7.41 -4.78
C SER A 53 -13.06 5.88 -4.85
N ASP A 54 -12.74 5.27 -6.00
CA ASP A 54 -12.56 3.81 -6.07
C ASP A 54 -11.27 3.41 -5.37
N ILE A 55 -11.29 2.35 -4.57
CA ILE A 55 -10.09 1.72 -4.05
C ILE A 55 -9.56 0.78 -5.13
N LEU A 56 -8.54 1.23 -5.85
CA LEU A 56 -7.92 0.50 -6.96
C LEU A 56 -7.11 -0.69 -6.43
N LEU A 57 -6.42 -0.48 -5.32
CA LEU A 57 -5.68 -1.50 -4.59
C LEU A 57 -5.71 -1.15 -3.10
N THR A 58 -6.10 -2.12 -2.27
CA THR A 58 -5.82 -2.11 -0.83
C THR A 58 -4.74 -3.13 -0.54
N ILE A 59 -3.80 -2.79 0.35
CA ILE A 59 -2.79 -3.70 0.89
C ILE A 59 -2.98 -3.71 2.40
N SER A 60 -3.73 -4.70 2.89
CA SER A 60 -4.17 -4.82 4.28
C SER A 60 -3.29 -5.81 5.04
N ILE A 61 -2.61 -5.35 6.09
CA ILE A 61 -1.82 -6.17 7.00
C ILE A 61 -2.74 -6.70 8.11
N ARG A 62 -2.90 -8.02 8.17
CA ARG A 62 -3.74 -8.72 9.15
C ARG A 62 -2.89 -9.68 9.98
N ARG A 63 -2.37 -9.18 11.12
CA ARG A 63 -1.42 -9.93 11.95
C ARG A 63 -2.05 -11.16 12.58
N THR A 64 -3.28 -11.07 13.07
CA THR A 64 -4.01 -12.20 13.68
C THR A 64 -4.32 -13.32 12.68
N GLU A 65 -4.46 -12.98 11.40
CA GLU A 65 -4.68 -13.94 10.31
C GLU A 65 -3.37 -14.41 9.66
N ASN A 66 -2.21 -13.86 10.08
CA ASN A 66 -0.91 -14.05 9.43
C ASN A 66 -0.97 -13.81 7.90
N ALA A 67 -1.66 -12.76 7.48
CA ALA A 67 -1.94 -12.49 6.07
C ALA A 67 -1.75 -11.03 5.68
N ILE A 68 -1.31 -10.83 4.44
CA ILE A 68 -1.49 -9.60 3.68
C ILE A 68 -2.66 -9.84 2.74
N VAL A 69 -3.69 -9.00 2.82
CA VAL A 69 -4.92 -9.10 2.03
C VAL A 69 -4.95 -7.99 0.99
N LEU A 70 -5.14 -8.39 -0.26
CA LEU A 70 -5.17 -7.53 -1.44
C LEU A 70 -6.58 -7.54 -2.04
N ASN A 71 -7.09 -6.37 -2.40
CA ASN A 71 -8.43 -6.26 -3.00
C ASN A 71 -8.63 -4.91 -3.70
N SER A 72 -9.79 -4.75 -4.34
CA SER A 72 -10.30 -3.50 -4.92
C SER A 72 -11.77 -3.32 -4.53
N LYS A 73 -12.23 -2.08 -4.50
CA LYS A 73 -13.63 -1.75 -4.19
C LYS A 73 -14.06 -0.51 -4.99
N PRO A 74 -15.07 -0.61 -5.86
CA PRO A 74 -15.70 0.56 -6.46
C PRO A 74 -16.30 1.47 -5.37
N ALA A 75 -16.28 2.79 -5.55
CA ALA A 75 -16.70 3.76 -4.53
C ALA A 75 -18.09 3.44 -3.95
N ASN A 76 -19.04 3.10 -4.83
CA ASN A 76 -20.42 2.74 -4.50
C ASN A 76 -20.69 1.23 -4.63
N GLY A 77 -19.67 0.39 -4.44
CA GLY A 77 -19.75 -1.05 -4.59
C GLY A 77 -19.30 -1.83 -3.37
N ASN A 78 -19.31 -3.14 -3.50
CA ASN A 78 -18.76 -4.06 -2.51
C ASN A 78 -17.28 -4.34 -2.78
N TRP A 79 -16.58 -4.83 -1.75
CA TRP A 79 -15.27 -5.43 -1.93
C TRP A 79 -15.35 -6.60 -2.91
N GLY A 80 -14.33 -6.74 -3.76
CA GLY A 80 -14.18 -7.94 -4.59
C GLY A 80 -13.70 -9.15 -3.78
N THR A 81 -13.29 -10.20 -4.49
CA THR A 81 -12.67 -11.40 -3.89
C THR A 81 -11.30 -11.07 -3.30
N GLU A 82 -11.02 -11.47 -2.07
CA GLU A 82 -9.70 -11.25 -1.48
C GLU A 82 -8.62 -12.11 -2.15
N GLU A 83 -7.46 -11.51 -2.42
CA GLU A 83 -6.21 -12.24 -2.68
C GLU A 83 -5.34 -12.17 -1.43
N ARG A 84 -4.70 -13.28 -1.05
CA ARG A 84 -4.04 -13.42 0.25
C ARG A 84 -2.62 -13.93 0.08
N VAL A 85 -1.69 -13.28 0.78
CA VAL A 85 -0.28 -13.68 0.87
C VAL A 85 0.06 -13.89 2.34
N THR A 86 0.87 -14.90 2.68
CA THR A 86 1.31 -15.13 4.06
C THR A 86 2.22 -14.00 4.54
N LEU A 87 1.91 -13.42 5.71
CA LEU A 87 2.68 -12.30 6.28
C LEU A 87 4.04 -12.71 6.87
N LYS A 88 4.08 -13.88 7.52
CA LYS A 88 5.27 -14.37 8.22
C LYS A 88 6.50 -14.40 7.31
N GLY A 89 7.58 -13.76 7.77
CA GLY A 89 8.88 -13.77 7.10
C GLY A 89 9.03 -12.75 5.96
N LEU A 90 8.03 -11.89 5.74
CA LEU A 90 8.13 -10.85 4.69
C LEU A 90 8.81 -9.57 5.16
N PHE A 91 8.69 -9.22 6.43
CA PHE A 91 9.37 -8.07 7.02
C PHE A 91 10.59 -8.52 7.82
N ASP A 92 11.76 -7.98 7.49
CA ASP A 92 12.99 -8.12 8.26
C ASP A 92 13.04 -7.11 9.43
N ASN A 93 13.92 -7.32 10.41
CA ASN A 93 14.00 -6.64 11.72
C ASN A 93 14.25 -5.10 11.69
N GLY A 94 13.30 -4.33 11.12
CA GLY A 94 12.86 -3.04 11.67
C GLY A 94 13.37 -1.76 11.02
N LEU A 95 14.53 -1.75 10.37
CA LEU A 95 15.15 -0.47 9.96
C LEU A 95 14.72 0.05 8.57
N ASN A 96 14.19 -0.82 7.69
CA ASN A 96 13.81 -0.46 6.31
C ASN A 96 12.45 -1.06 5.92
N THR A 97 11.43 -0.85 6.75
CA THR A 97 10.09 -1.38 6.52
C THR A 97 9.42 -0.64 5.36
N THR A 98 9.28 -1.31 4.22
CA THR A 98 8.66 -0.72 3.03
C THR A 98 7.55 -1.59 2.44
N ILE A 99 6.52 -0.91 1.93
CA ILE A 99 5.55 -1.46 0.98
C ILE A 99 5.74 -0.68 -0.32
N THR A 100 6.12 -1.37 -1.39
CA THR A 100 6.32 -0.75 -2.71
C THR A 100 5.28 -1.28 -3.68
N VAL A 101 4.74 -0.40 -4.51
CA VAL A 101 3.87 -0.77 -5.63
C VAL A 101 4.46 -0.22 -6.92
N TYR A 102 4.63 -1.10 -7.90
CA TYR A 102 4.98 -0.74 -9.27
C TYR A 102 3.79 -1.03 -10.19
N ASP A 103 3.35 -0.02 -10.94
CA ASP A 103 2.23 -0.15 -11.86
C ASP A 103 2.72 -0.57 -13.25
N HIS A 104 2.35 -1.78 -13.69
CA HIS A 104 2.67 -2.32 -15.03
C HIS A 104 1.58 -1.99 -16.07
N GLY A 105 0.61 -1.13 -15.74
CA GLY A 105 -0.55 -0.83 -16.56
C GLY A 105 -1.71 -1.79 -16.32
N ASP A 106 -1.53 -3.09 -16.55
CA ASP A 106 -2.58 -4.12 -16.38
C ASP A 106 -2.63 -4.73 -14.96
N ARG A 107 -1.54 -4.60 -14.20
CA ARG A 107 -1.38 -5.16 -12.85
C ARG A 107 -0.49 -4.30 -11.98
N PHE A 108 -0.62 -4.48 -10.67
CA PHE A 108 0.29 -3.93 -9.67
C PHE A 108 1.26 -5.01 -9.20
N GLN A 109 2.56 -4.77 -9.30
CA GLN A 109 3.57 -5.56 -8.61
C GLN A 109 3.77 -5.01 -7.20
N ILE A 110 3.64 -5.87 -6.21
CA ILE A 110 3.71 -5.49 -4.79
C ILE A 110 4.97 -6.08 -4.20
N LEU A 111 5.75 -5.24 -3.53
CA LEU A 111 6.99 -5.62 -2.88
C LEU A 111 6.96 -5.23 -1.41
N ILE A 112 7.49 -6.11 -0.56
CA ILE A 112 7.75 -5.83 0.86
C ILE A 112 9.25 -5.83 1.05
N ASN A 113 9.81 -4.77 1.65
CA ASN A 113 11.26 -4.59 1.77
C ASN A 113 11.97 -4.81 0.42
N TYR A 114 11.36 -4.32 -0.66
CA TYR A 114 11.81 -4.47 -2.06
C TYR A 114 11.89 -5.91 -2.61
N ASN A 115 11.37 -6.90 -1.89
CA ASN A 115 11.17 -8.25 -2.40
C ASN A 115 9.75 -8.42 -2.93
N THR A 116 9.60 -8.92 -4.16
CA THR A 116 8.28 -9.11 -4.76
C THR A 116 7.51 -10.21 -4.03
N ILE A 117 6.30 -9.90 -3.60
CA ILE A 117 5.43 -10.85 -2.90
C ILE A 117 4.23 -11.27 -3.73
N HIS A 118 3.79 -10.43 -4.68
CA HIS A 118 2.58 -10.68 -5.44
C HIS A 118 2.48 -9.79 -6.68
N TYR A 119 1.76 -10.27 -7.69
CA TYR A 119 1.27 -9.49 -8.82
C TYR A 119 -0.25 -9.47 -8.80
N TYR A 120 -0.84 -8.33 -8.49
CA TYR A 120 -2.29 -8.14 -8.41
C TYR A 120 -2.84 -7.59 -9.72
N VAL A 121 -3.65 -8.37 -10.43
CA VAL A 121 -4.29 -7.92 -11.68
C VAL A 121 -5.30 -6.82 -11.38
N LYS A 122 -5.21 -5.69 -12.10
CA LYS A 122 -6.12 -4.56 -11.87
C LYS A 122 -7.55 -4.96 -12.19
N ARG A 123 -8.44 -4.76 -11.22
CA ARG A 123 -9.90 -4.96 -11.38
C ARG A 123 -10.62 -3.69 -11.82
N ILE A 124 -10.01 -2.53 -11.61
CA ILE A 124 -10.52 -1.23 -11.99
C ILE A 124 -9.42 -0.52 -12.78
N GLN A 125 -9.69 -0.23 -14.06
CA GLN A 125 -8.73 0.34 -15.00
C GLN A 125 -8.77 1.87 -14.94
N LYS A 126 -8.24 2.43 -13.84
CA LYS A 126 -8.10 3.87 -13.60
C LYS A 126 -6.71 4.16 -13.00
N ASN A 127 -6.32 5.42 -13.03
CA ASN A 127 -5.13 5.90 -12.32
C ASN A 127 -5.49 6.28 -10.88
N ALA A 128 -4.52 6.16 -9.96
CA ALA A 128 -4.71 6.63 -8.60
C ALA A 128 -4.41 8.14 -8.52
N ALA A 129 -5.33 8.89 -7.93
CA ALA A 129 -5.20 10.32 -7.67
C ALA A 129 -4.85 10.61 -6.20
N ALA A 130 -5.00 9.64 -5.30
CA ALA A 130 -4.72 9.78 -3.88
C ALA A 130 -4.23 8.47 -3.27
N VAL A 131 -3.62 8.59 -2.08
CA VAL A 131 -3.29 7.46 -1.21
C VAL A 131 -3.91 7.64 0.16
N LEU A 132 -4.34 6.54 0.78
CA LEU A 132 -4.93 6.54 2.13
C LEU A 132 -4.23 5.51 3.01
N TYR A 133 -3.87 5.93 4.21
CA TYR A 133 -3.43 5.04 5.27
C TYR A 133 -4.57 4.84 6.26
N ALA A 134 -5.12 3.64 6.34
CA ALA A 134 -6.31 3.31 7.09
C ALA A 134 -6.03 2.27 8.18
N ILE A 135 -6.81 2.32 9.24
CA ILE A 135 -6.81 1.34 10.32
C ILE A 135 -8.24 1.17 10.83
N ASN A 136 -8.59 -0.02 11.30
CA ASN A 136 -9.87 -0.20 11.98
C ASN A 136 -9.90 0.55 13.33
N PRO A 137 -11.07 1.04 13.79
CA PRO A 137 -11.18 1.79 15.03
C PRO A 137 -10.62 1.03 16.24
N ASN A 138 -9.99 1.76 17.17
CA ASN A 138 -9.44 1.23 18.43
C ASN A 138 -8.33 0.19 18.26
N GLN A 139 -7.57 0.24 17.16
CA GLN A 139 -6.41 -0.62 16.91
C GLN A 139 -5.12 0.18 16.87
N VAL A 140 -3.99 -0.51 17.04
CA VAL A 140 -2.65 0.05 16.90
C VAL A 140 -2.01 -0.45 15.63
N SER A 141 -1.45 0.45 14.83
CA SER A 141 -0.80 0.08 13.56
C SER A 141 0.47 -0.76 13.80
N PRO A 142 0.77 -1.73 12.91
CA PRO A 142 2.09 -2.35 12.86
C PRO A 142 3.20 -1.39 12.39
N PHE A 143 2.85 -0.24 11.84
CA PHE A 143 3.78 0.77 11.34
C PHE A 143 3.75 2.03 12.21
N SER A 144 4.62 2.98 11.90
CA SER A 144 4.57 4.35 12.44
C SER A 144 3.24 5.03 12.12
N ASP A 145 2.84 5.98 12.98
CA ASP A 145 1.59 6.75 12.81
C ASP A 145 1.61 7.64 11.57
N THR A 146 2.80 7.93 11.03
CA THR A 146 2.99 8.62 9.75
C THR A 146 3.92 7.78 8.88
N LEU A 147 3.53 7.57 7.63
CA LEU A 147 4.38 6.96 6.60
C LEU A 147 5.04 8.06 5.76
N ALA A 148 6.31 7.86 5.43
CA ALA A 148 6.97 8.58 4.35
C ALA A 148 6.53 7.94 3.03
N VAL A 149 6.10 8.74 2.06
CA VAL A 149 5.65 8.23 0.77
C VAL A 149 6.40 8.92 -0.36
N ASP A 150 7.09 8.14 -1.17
CA ASP A 150 7.79 8.63 -2.36
C ASP A 150 7.15 8.07 -3.63
N THR A 151 6.90 8.94 -4.60
CA THR A 151 6.47 8.55 -5.96
C THR A 151 7.56 8.84 -6.99
N TYR A 152 7.70 7.94 -7.95
CA TYR A 152 8.66 8.04 -9.06
C TYR A 152 7.93 7.82 -10.37
N ASP A 153 8.19 8.67 -11.37
CA ASP A 153 7.48 8.55 -12.66
C ASP A 153 7.92 7.32 -13.46
N SER A 154 9.09 6.77 -13.18
CA SER A 154 9.65 5.58 -13.82
C SER A 154 10.84 5.02 -13.05
N PHE A 155 11.24 3.79 -13.35
CA PHE A 155 12.50 3.22 -12.86
C PHE A 155 13.73 4.04 -13.24
N ALA A 156 13.71 4.72 -14.39
CA ALA A 156 14.82 5.58 -14.83
C ALA A 156 15.12 6.70 -13.82
N ASN A 157 14.10 7.17 -13.08
CA ASN A 157 14.28 8.17 -12.03
C ASN A 157 14.94 7.64 -10.75
N ILE A 158 15.11 6.33 -10.62
CA ILE A 158 15.75 5.67 -9.47
C ILE A 158 17.21 5.34 -9.79
N ILE A 159 17.56 5.16 -11.06
CA ILE A 159 18.91 4.80 -11.50
C ILE A 159 19.71 6.08 -11.84
N PRO A 160 20.85 6.34 -11.17
CA PRO A 160 21.74 7.40 -11.59
C PRO A 160 22.24 7.14 -13.02
N ASN A 161 21.97 8.08 -13.95
CA ASN A 161 22.31 8.05 -15.38
C ASN A 161 21.39 7.23 -16.31
N GLY A 162 20.13 7.00 -15.95
CA GLY A 162 19.12 6.42 -16.86
C GLY A 162 18.63 7.40 -17.94
N ALA A 163 19.49 7.75 -18.90
CA ALA A 163 19.15 8.40 -20.17
C ALA A 163 19.86 7.66 -21.32
#